data_AF-A0A7S2WAF5-F1
#
_entry.id   AF-A0A7S2WAF5-F1
#
_cell.length_a   1.000
_cell.length_b   1.000
_cell.length_c   1.000
_cell.angle_alpha   90.00
_cell.angle_beta   90.00
_cell.angle_gamma   90.00
#
_symmetry.space_group_name_H-M   'P 1'
#
loop_
_entity.id
_entity.type
_entity.pdbx_description
1 polymer ?
#
loop_
_entity_poly.entity_id
_entity_poly.type
_entity_poly.pdbx_seq_one_letter_code
_entity_poly.pdbx_strand_id
1 'polypeptide(L)'
;EAAAVTTALILEITAPVNTFYLLFAGTLVFFMQVGFAMLCAGSVRQKNVKNIMLKNLLDACGGAIGFFVCGYAFAQGGGGNKFIGSEGRWFFLQDVSLGA
;
A
#
# COMPACT_ATOMS: atom_id res chain seq x y z
N GLU A 1 21.66 32.15 -2.68
CA GLU A 1 22.44 31.00 -2.20
C GLU A 1 22.07 30.54 -0.80
N ALA A 2 22.13 31.38 0.23
CA ALA A 2 21.81 30.99 1.62
C ALA A 2 20.40 30.37 1.79
N ALA A 3 19.37 30.90 1.11
CA ALA A 3 18.01 30.33 1.17
C ALA A 3 17.92 28.90 0.61
N ALA A 4 18.69 28.56 -0.42
CA ALA A 4 18.68 27.23 -1.02
C ALA A 4 19.32 26.18 -0.11
N VAL A 5 20.36 26.56 0.64
CA VAL A 5 21.02 25.70 1.62
C VAL A 5 20.10 25.40 2.80
N THR A 6 19.33 26.38 3.28
CA THR A 6 18.35 26.16 4.36
C THR A 6 17.21 25.23 3.91
N THR A 7 16.71 25.37 2.68
CA THR A 7 15.69 24.45 2.14
C THR A 7 16.24 23.04 1.95
N ALA A 8 17.50 22.88 1.51
CA ALA A 8 18.13 21.58 1.38
C ALA A 8 18.27 20.84 2.73
N LEU A 9 18.65 21.56 3.80
CA LEU A 9 18.71 21.01 5.15
C LEU A 9 17.33 20.57 5.67
N ILE A 10 16.29 21.38 5.41
CA ILE A 10 14.92 21.03 5.78
C ILE A 10 14.47 19.78 5.02
N LEU A 11 14.83 19.62 3.74
CA LEU A 11 14.51 18.43 2.95
C LEU A 11 15.25 17.17 3.43
N GLU A 12 16.53 17.28 3.80
CA GLU A 12 17.30 16.15 4.36
C GLU A 12 16.66 15.58 5.62
N ILE A 13 16.08 16.43 6.47
CA ILE A 13 15.43 15.99 7.71
C ILE A 13 13.98 15.55 7.45
N THR A 14 13.24 16.25 6.58
CA THR A 14 11.81 15.96 6.36
C THR A 14 11.57 14.73 5.49
N ALA A 15 12.41 14.43 4.50
CA ALA A 15 12.25 13.26 3.62
C ALA A 15 12.23 11.91 4.37
N PRO A 16 13.18 11.59 5.27
CA PRO A 16 13.16 10.34 6.01
C PRO A 16 12.00 10.29 7.01
N VAL A 17 11.65 11.41 7.65
CA VAL A 17 10.52 11.50 8.59
C VAL A 17 9.19 11.26 7.88
N ASN A 18 8.99 11.87 6.70
CA ASN A 18 7.80 11.64 5.88
C ASN A 18 7.71 10.19 5.40
N THR A 19 8.84 9.59 5.01
CA THR A 19 8.87 8.17 4.60
C THR A 19 8.51 7.25 5.75
N PHE A 20 9.09 7.48 6.94
CA PHE A 20 8.72 6.75 8.16
C PHE A 20 7.24 6.91 8.50
N TYR A 21 6.71 8.14 8.42
CA TYR A 21 5.30 8.41 8.68
C TYR A 21 4.39 7.65 7.71
N LEU A 22 4.71 7.61 6.41
CA LEU A 22 3.93 6.88 5.41
C LEU A 22 3.96 5.36 5.67
N LEU A 23 5.12 4.79 6.01
CA LEU A 23 5.24 3.37 6.36
C LEU A 23 4.47 3.03 7.65
N PHE A 24 4.53 3.91 8.65
CA PHE A 24 3.80 3.75 9.90
C PHE A 24 2.29 3.83 9.68
N ALA A 25 1.82 4.85 8.97
CA ALA A 25 0.41 4.99 8.59
C ALA A 25 -0.07 3.79 7.77
N GLY A 26 0.72 3.31 6.80
CA GLY A 26 0.40 2.11 6.01
C GLY A 26 0.26 0.85 6.88
N THR A 27 1.11 0.69 7.89
CA THR A 27 1.02 -0.44 8.84
C THR A 27 -0.27 -0.40 9.66
N LEU A 28 -0.70 0.79 10.10
CA LEU A 28 -1.98 0.96 10.80
C LEU A 28 -3.19 0.62 9.94
N VAL A 29 -3.16 0.97 8.65
CA VAL A 29 -4.22 0.62 7.69
C VAL A 29 -4.27 -0.90 7.46
N PHE A 30 -3.13 -1.57 7.34
CA PHE A 30 -3.10 -3.03 7.23
C PHE A 30 -3.74 -3.70 8.46
N PHE A 31 -3.56 -3.11 9.65
CA PHE A 31 -4.17 -3.61 10.89
C PHE A 31 -5.71 -3.52 10.91
N MET A 32 -6.35 -2.74 10.04
CA MET A 32 -7.82 -2.73 9.90
C MET A 32 -8.36 -4.09 9.45
N GLN A 33 -7.63 -4.83 8.61
CA GLN A 33 -8.08 -6.15 8.14
C GLN A 33 -8.13 -7.16 9.29
N VAL A 34 -7.14 -7.10 10.19
CA VAL A 34 -7.10 -7.89 11.43
C VAL A 34 -8.24 -7.49 12.38
N GLY A 35 -8.57 -6.20 12.44
CA GLY A 35 -9.71 -5.68 13.20
C GLY A 35 -11.05 -6.27 12.74
N PHE A 36 -11.32 -6.25 11.43
CA PHE A 36 -12.53 -6.87 10.86
C PHE A 36 -12.54 -8.40 11.06
N ALA A 37 -11.38 -9.05 10.98
CA ALA A 37 -11.26 -10.49 11.25
C ALA A 37 -11.74 -10.84 12.66
N MET A 38 -11.33 -10.06 13.67
CA MET A 38 -11.68 -10.28 15.07
C MET A 38 -13.17 -10.03 15.32
N LEU A 39 -13.74 -8.97 14.73
CA LEU A 39 -15.17 -8.69 14.83
C LEU A 39 -16.02 -9.80 14.20
N CYS A 40 -15.66 -10.26 13.00
CA CYS A 40 -16.36 -11.36 12.34
C CYS A 40 -16.22 -12.67 13.11
N ALA A 41 -15.03 -12.98 13.67
CA ALA A 41 -14.83 -14.16 14.51
C ALA A 41 -15.69 -14.16 15.78
N GLY A 42 -15.93 -12.98 16.38
CA GLY A 42 -16.80 -12.83 17.54
C GLY A 42 -18.30 -12.98 17.25
N SER A 43 -18.75 -12.62 16.04
CA SER A 43 -20.16 -12.65 15.65
C SER A 43 -20.64 -13.99 15.07
N VAL A 44 -19.74 -14.93 14.75
CA VAL A 44 -20.11 -16.25 14.20
C VAL A 44 -19.91 -17.41 15.16
N ARG A 45 -20.74 -18.44 14.98
CA ARG A 45 -20.67 -19.70 15.72
C ARG A 45 -19.28 -20.33 15.56
N GLN A 46 -18.67 -20.74 16.67
CA GLN A 46 -17.32 -21.32 16.77
C GLN A 46 -17.01 -22.42 15.73
N LYS A 47 -18.04 -23.18 15.31
CA LYS A 47 -17.95 -24.22 14.28
C LYS A 47 -17.55 -23.70 12.89
N ASN A 48 -17.90 -22.45 12.57
CA ASN A 48 -17.67 -21.83 11.26
C ASN A 48 -16.61 -20.71 11.30
N VAL A 49 -16.17 -20.29 12.50
CA VAL A 49 -15.17 -19.22 12.70
C VAL A 49 -13.88 -19.50 11.93
N LYS A 50 -13.38 -20.74 11.97
CA LYS A 50 -12.14 -21.14 11.26
C LYS A 50 -12.20 -20.89 9.76
N ASN A 51 -13.36 -21.16 9.13
CA ASN A 51 -13.56 -20.99 7.69
C ASN A 51 -13.71 -19.51 7.29
N ILE A 52 -14.10 -18.64 8.21
CA ILE A 52 -14.27 -17.20 7.99
C ILE A 52 -12.94 -16.46 8.23
N MET A 53 -12.20 -16.84 9.28
CA MET A 53 -10.87 -16.29 9.54
C MET A 53 -9.88 -16.62 8.42
N LEU A 54 -9.95 -17.84 7.86
CA LEU A 54 -9.11 -18.22 6.72
C LEU A 54 -9.40 -17.36 5.47
N LYS A 55 -10.67 -17.04 5.21
CA LYS A 55 -11.04 -16.14 4.11
C LYS A 55 -10.54 -14.72 4.33
N ASN A 56 -10.62 -14.21 5.56
CA ASN A 56 -10.13 -12.88 5.88
C ASN A 56 -8.59 -12.77 5.73
N LEU A 57 -7.84 -13.81 6.10
CA LEU A 57 -6.40 -13.88 5.84
C LEU A 57 -6.10 -13.95 4.33
N LEU A 58 -6.85 -14.77 3.58
CA LEU A 58 -6.72 -14.87 2.13
C LEU A 58 -7.04 -13.56 1.41
N ASP A 59 -7.99 -12.77 1.91
CA ASP A 59 -8.31 -11.44 1.39
C ASP A 59 -7.16 -10.45 1.62
N ALA A 60 -6.57 -10.44 2.82
CA ALA A 60 -5.40 -9.60 3.10
C ALA A 60 -4.18 -9.95 2.22
N CYS A 61 -3.87 -11.25 2.07
CA CYS A 61 -2.77 -11.71 1.22
C CYS A 61 -3.07 -11.52 -0.27
N GLY A 62 -4.29 -11.85 -0.71
CA GLY A 62 -4.72 -11.71 -2.09
C GLY A 62 -4.82 -10.25 -2.54
N GLY A 63 -5.28 -9.36 -1.67
CA GLY A 63 -5.31 -7.92 -1.89
C GLY A 63 -3.89 -7.33 -2.01
N ALA A 64 -2.96 -7.76 -1.15
CA ALA A 64 -1.56 -7.33 -1.24
C ALA A 64 -0.90 -7.79 -2.55
N ILE A 65 -1.07 -9.06 -2.93
CA ILE A 65 -0.52 -9.61 -4.18
C ILE A 65 -1.20 -8.97 -5.40
N GLY A 66 -2.53 -8.79 -5.38
CA GLY A 66 -3.27 -8.15 -6.46
C GLY A 66 -2.90 -6.68 -6.65
N PHE A 67 -2.66 -5.95 -5.55
CA PHE A 67 -2.18 -4.57 -5.61
C PHE A 67 -0.74 -4.49 -6.13
N PHE A 68 0.12 -5.44 -5.75
CA PHE A 68 1.50 -5.53 -6.23
C PHE A 68 1.58 -5.84 -7.73
N VAL A 69 0.77 -6.77 -8.22
CA VAL A 69 0.82 -7.28 -9.60
C VAL A 69 0.21 -6.30 -10.60
N CYS A 70 -0.97 -5.75 -10.30
CA CYS A 70 -1.69 -4.87 -11.23
C CYS A 70 -2.17 -3.55 -10.60
N GLY A 71 -2.42 -3.52 -9.29
CA GLY A 71 -3.07 -2.38 -8.65
C GLY A 71 -2.24 -1.09 -8.70
N TYR A 72 -0.92 -1.19 -8.50
CA TYR A 72 -0.02 -0.04 -8.62
C TYR A 72 0.01 0.51 -10.05
N ALA A 73 0.02 -0.37 -11.06
CA ALA A 73 0.00 0.01 -12.46
C ALA A 73 -1.26 0.79 -12.86
N PHE A 74 -2.42 0.39 -12.33
CA PHE A 74 -3.68 1.07 -12.64
C PHE A 74 -3.90 2.36 -11.84
N ALA A 75 -3.41 2.44 -10.59
CA ALA A 75 -3.60 3.60 -9.74
C ALA A 75 -2.57 4.72 -9.97
N GLN A 76 -1.33 4.36 -10.31
CA GLN A 76 -0.20 5.31 -10.42
C GLN A 76 0.50 5.27 -11.78
N GLY A 77 0.14 4.35 -12.68
CA GLY A 77 0.76 4.27 -14.00
C GLY A 77 0.49 5.51 -14.84
N GLY A 78 1.56 6.21 -15.23
CA GLY A 78 1.50 7.33 -16.18
C GLY A 78 0.92 6.90 -17.54
N GLY A 79 0.59 7.86 -18.40
CA GLY A 79 0.39 7.63 -19.84
C GLY A 79 -0.87 6.84 -20.25
N GLY A 80 -1.96 6.86 -19.47
CA GLY A 80 -3.26 6.28 -19.84
C GLY A 80 -4.40 7.31 -19.98
N ASN A 81 -5.63 6.82 -20.16
CA ASN A 81 -6.83 7.65 -20.12
C ASN A 81 -7.09 8.14 -18.68
N LYS A 82 -7.84 9.24 -18.47
CA LYS A 82 -8.18 9.81 -17.14
C LYS A 82 -8.78 8.81 -16.13
N PHE A 83 -9.18 7.62 -16.57
CA PHE A 83 -9.78 6.57 -15.76
C PHE A 83 -8.85 5.36 -15.52
N ILE A 84 -7.85 5.12 -16.38
CA ILE A 84 -7.01 3.91 -16.31
C ILE A 84 -5.58 4.27 -16.73
N GLY A 85 -4.60 4.05 -15.85
CA GLY A 85 -3.17 4.06 -16.19
C GLY A 85 -2.86 2.89 -17.14
N SER A 86 -2.31 3.16 -18.33
CA SER A 86 -2.10 2.15 -19.38
C SER A 86 -0.63 1.86 -19.70
N GLU A 87 0.31 2.41 -18.93
CA GLU A 87 1.72 2.10 -19.12
C GLU A 87 2.06 0.71 -18.57
N GLY A 88 2.28 -0.25 -19.50
CA GLY A 88 2.67 -1.63 -19.20
C GLY A 88 3.97 -1.77 -18.38
N ARG A 89 4.78 -0.72 -18.24
CA ARG A 89 6.02 -0.69 -17.43
C ARG A 89 5.79 -0.89 -15.92
N TRP A 90 4.59 -0.60 -15.44
CA TRP A 90 4.24 -0.70 -14.02
C TRP A 90 3.52 -2.01 -13.68
N PHE A 91 3.15 -2.81 -14.68
CA PHE A 91 2.56 -4.13 -14.50
C PHE A 91 3.66 -5.06 -13.96
N PHE A 92 3.45 -5.67 -12.80
CA PHE A 92 4.46 -6.49 -12.10
C PHE A 92 5.78 -5.75 -11.70
N LEU A 93 5.85 -4.42 -11.76
CA LEU A 93 7.08 -3.60 -11.57
C LEU A 93 8.21 -3.94 -12.55
N GLN A 94 7.98 -3.75 -13.86
CA GLN A 94 8.83 -4.34 -14.90
C GLN A 94 10.24 -3.73 -15.09
N ASP A 95 10.62 -2.65 -14.40
CA ASP A 95 12.02 -2.24 -14.18
C ASP A 95 12.04 -1.13 -13.11
N VAL A 96 12.44 -1.42 -11.87
CA VAL A 96 12.68 -0.35 -10.89
C VAL A 96 13.86 0.50 -11.35
N SER A 97 13.58 1.73 -11.79
CA SER A 97 14.53 2.84 -11.84
C SER A 97 13.85 4.06 -11.21
N LEU A 98 13.83 4.13 -9.88
CA LEU A 98 13.53 5.37 -9.15
C LEU A 98 14.86 6.02 -8.77
N GLY A 99 15.34 6.82 -9.71
CA GLY A 99 16.46 7.74 -9.58
C GLY A 99 16.22 8.96 -10.48
N ALA A 100 15.04 9.58 -10.38
CA ALA A 100 14.73 10.91 -10.90
C ALA A 100 13.47 11.46 -10.22
#